data_AF-A0A101V8Y7-F1
#
_entry.id   AF-A0A101V8Y7-F1
#
_cell.length_a   1.000
_cell.length_b   1.000
_cell.length_c   1.000
_cell.angle_alpha   90.00
_cell.angle_beta   90.00
_cell.angle_gamma   90.00
#
_symmetry.space_group_name_H-M   'P 1'
#
loop_
_entity.id
_entity.type
_entity.pdbx_description
1 polymer ?
#
loop_
_entity_poly.entity_id
_entity_poly.type
_entity_poly.pdbx_seq_one_letter_code
_entity_poly.pdbx_strand_id
1 'polypeptide(L)'
;MAKQFFAILEGSEEVPPVETDAFGSSNLRLSDDQEMLQYRLTVNKLANFTEAHIHLGRRGENGPIVAFLFGPVDPGITVTQGTVQGTLSQSDLVGPLEGEPFSELVRQMEAGNTYVNVHTRQHPAGEIRGQISRQKRVG
;
A
#
# COMPACT_ATOMS: atom_id res chain seq x y z
N MET A 1 12.19 3.15 -19.42
CA MET A 1 11.31 2.05 -18.97
C MET A 1 10.92 2.37 -17.55
N ALA A 2 9.66 2.75 -17.35
CA ALA A 2 9.04 2.96 -16.04
C ALA A 2 9.40 1.86 -15.02
N LYS A 3 9.86 2.26 -13.83
CA LYS A 3 10.07 1.33 -12.71
C LYS A 3 8.71 0.80 -12.24
N GLN A 4 8.65 -0.50 -11.97
CA GLN A 4 7.46 -1.17 -11.44
C GLN A 4 7.79 -1.78 -10.08
N PHE A 5 6.85 -1.60 -9.16
CA PHE A 5 6.86 -2.17 -7.84
C PHE A 5 5.61 -3.01 -7.64
N PHE A 6 5.69 -3.97 -6.73
CA PHE A 6 4.56 -4.80 -6.37
C PHE A 6 4.60 -5.14 -4.87
N ALA A 7 3.43 -5.47 -4.34
CA ALA A 7 3.26 -6.07 -3.02
C ALA A 7 2.19 -7.16 -3.10
N ILE A 8 2.42 -8.28 -2.41
CA ILE A 8 1.39 -9.29 -2.14
C ILE A 8 0.94 -9.07 -0.70
N LEU A 9 -0.36 -8.94 -0.50
CA LEU A 9 -0.95 -8.58 0.79
C LEU A 9 -1.61 -9.79 1.42
N GLU A 10 -1.19 -10.13 2.64
CA GLU A 10 -1.68 -11.26 3.42
C GLU A 10 -1.80 -10.87 4.90
N GLY A 11 -2.68 -11.54 5.66
CA GLY A 11 -2.80 -11.32 7.11
C GLY A 11 -1.55 -11.79 7.88
N SER A 12 -0.83 -12.77 7.34
CA SER A 12 0.44 -13.29 7.89
C SER A 12 1.57 -12.26 7.93
N GLU A 13 1.48 -11.23 7.09
CA GLU A 13 2.47 -10.16 6.97
C GLU A 13 2.17 -8.98 7.93
N GLU A 14 0.99 -8.96 8.58
CA GLU A 14 0.66 -8.00 9.64
C GLU A 14 1.58 -8.17 10.85
N VAL A 15 1.69 -7.10 11.65
CA VAL A 15 2.49 -7.10 12.89
C VAL A 15 1.62 -6.60 14.06
N PRO A 16 1.10 -7.50 14.92
CA PRO A 16 1.19 -8.97 14.84
C PRO A 16 0.35 -9.58 13.69
N PRO A 17 0.61 -10.84 13.28
CA PRO A 17 -0.14 -11.51 12.23
C PRO A 17 -1.64 -11.62 12.53
N VAL A 18 -2.46 -11.49 11.49
CA VAL A 18 -3.92 -11.62 11.54
C VAL A 18 -4.35 -12.91 10.85
N GLU A 19 -5.18 -13.71 11.52
CA GLU A 19 -5.83 -14.88 10.92
C GLU A 19 -7.05 -14.42 10.11
N THR A 20 -6.91 -14.38 8.78
CA THR A 20 -7.97 -13.98 7.85
C THR A 20 -7.82 -14.74 6.53
N ASP A 21 -8.95 -14.92 5.84
CA ASP A 21 -8.99 -15.40 4.46
C ASP A 21 -8.79 -14.26 3.44
N ALA A 22 -8.75 -13.00 3.90
CA ALA A 22 -8.53 -11.85 3.05
C ALA A 22 -7.12 -11.85 2.46
N PHE A 23 -7.02 -11.37 1.22
CA PHE A 23 -5.73 -11.24 0.54
C PHE A 23 -5.81 -10.18 -0.55
N GLY A 24 -4.67 -9.70 -1.00
CA GLY A 24 -4.61 -8.67 -2.02
C GLY A 24 -3.28 -8.61 -2.75
N SER A 25 -3.21 -7.66 -3.68
CA SER A 25 -1.97 -7.30 -4.34
C SER A 25 -1.99 -5.83 -4.73
N SER A 26 -0.84 -5.19 -4.70
CA SER A 26 -0.66 -3.85 -5.23
C SER A 26 0.35 -3.88 -6.36
N ASN A 27 0.03 -3.21 -7.47
CA ASN A 27 0.97 -2.91 -8.55
C ASN A 27 1.14 -1.40 -8.60
N LEU A 28 2.39 -0.94 -8.58
CA LEU A 28 2.73 0.47 -8.62
C LEU A 28 3.68 0.73 -9.78
N ARG A 29 3.34 1.71 -10.62
CA ARG A 29 4.12 2.09 -11.79
C ARG A 29 4.55 3.54 -11.64
N LEU A 30 5.86 3.74 -11.62
CA LEU A 30 6.47 5.06 -11.60
C LEU A 30 6.44 5.66 -13.01
N SER A 31 6.04 6.92 -13.14
CA SER A 31 6.13 7.68 -14.39
C SER A 31 7.59 7.79 -14.87
N ASP A 32 7.79 8.07 -16.15
CA ASP A 32 9.14 8.15 -16.72
C ASP A 32 9.95 9.35 -16.17
N ASP A 33 9.28 10.42 -15.75
CA ASP A 33 9.87 11.57 -15.03
C ASP A 33 10.10 11.31 -13.52
N GLN A 34 9.59 10.19 -12.99
CA GLN A 34 9.66 9.81 -11.58
C GLN A 34 8.96 10.77 -10.60
N GLU A 35 7.99 11.55 -11.07
CA GLU A 35 7.22 12.49 -10.23
C GLU A 35 5.85 11.95 -9.81
N MET A 36 5.39 10.87 -10.45
CA MET A 36 4.04 10.31 -10.25
C MET A 36 4.09 8.78 -10.13
N LEU A 37 3.29 8.22 -9.22
CA LEU A 37 3.14 6.78 -9.03
C LEU A 37 1.70 6.37 -9.27
N GLN A 38 1.43 5.74 -10.42
CA GLN A 38 0.13 5.12 -10.67
C GLN A 38 0.05 3.82 -9.88
N TYR A 39 -1.06 3.60 -9.18
CA TYR A 39 -1.26 2.38 -8.42
C TYR A 39 -2.55 1.66 -8.80
N ARG A 40 -2.52 0.34 -8.66
CA ARG A 40 -3.69 -0.54 -8.68
C ARG A 40 -3.57 -1.46 -7.47
N LEU A 41 -4.45 -1.27 -6.50
CA LEU A 41 -4.65 -2.15 -5.35
C LEU A 41 -5.85 -3.06 -5.62
N THR A 42 -5.64 -4.36 -5.62
CA THR A 42 -6.69 -5.37 -5.68
C THR A 42 -6.82 -6.02 -4.31
N VAL A 43 -8.04 -6.12 -3.80
CA VAL A 43 -8.36 -6.70 -2.51
C VAL A 43 -9.46 -7.74 -2.66
N ASN A 44 -9.43 -8.79 -1.85
CA ASN A 44 -10.36 -9.91 -1.95
C ASN A 44 -10.82 -10.32 -0.56
N LYS A 45 -12.09 -10.72 -0.46
CA LYS A 45 -12.74 -11.24 0.75
C LYS A 45 -12.64 -10.31 1.97
N LEU A 46 -12.73 -9.00 1.76
CA LEU A 46 -12.77 -8.03 2.86
C LEU A 46 -14.20 -7.71 3.27
N ALA A 47 -14.48 -7.78 4.57
CA ALA A 47 -15.69 -7.25 5.17
C ALA A 47 -15.41 -5.88 5.79
N ASN A 48 -16.32 -4.91 5.62
CA ASN A 48 -16.20 -3.57 6.20
C ASN A 48 -14.83 -2.89 5.97
N PHE A 49 -14.31 -2.92 4.75
CA PHE A 49 -13.10 -2.20 4.32
C PHE A 49 -13.27 -0.69 4.51
N THR A 50 -12.36 -0.07 5.27
CA THR A 50 -12.45 1.34 5.67
C THR A 50 -11.40 2.23 5.02
N GLU A 51 -10.15 1.76 4.91
CA GLU A 51 -9.03 2.57 4.42
C GLU A 51 -7.84 1.70 3.98
N ALA A 52 -7.00 2.25 3.10
CA ALA A 52 -5.75 1.63 2.69
C ALA A 52 -4.65 2.68 2.53
N HIS A 53 -3.43 2.32 2.91
CA HIS A 53 -2.30 3.24 3.01
C HIS A 53 -1.00 2.65 2.47
N ILE A 54 -0.06 3.53 2.16
CA ILE A 54 1.37 3.21 2.13
C ILE A 54 1.99 3.68 3.44
N HIS A 55 2.74 2.81 4.10
CA HIS A 55 3.50 3.12 5.31
C HIS A 55 5.00 3.11 5.05
N LEU A 56 5.75 3.81 5.91
CA LEU A 56 7.20 3.81 5.94
C LEU A 56 7.71 2.91 7.08
N GLY A 57 8.00 1.65 6.78
CA GLY A 57 8.54 0.68 7.72
C GLY A 57 9.18 -0.51 7.00
N ARG A 58 10.21 -1.08 7.63
CA ARG A 58 10.86 -2.31 7.16
C ARG A 58 9.93 -3.50 7.34
N ARG A 59 10.25 -4.60 6.65
CA ARG A 59 9.56 -5.88 6.84
C ARG A 59 9.63 -6.29 8.32
N GLY A 60 8.46 -6.56 8.92
CA GLY A 60 8.33 -6.93 10.33
C GLY A 60 8.24 -5.75 11.31
N GLU A 61 8.28 -4.50 10.83
CA GLU A 61 8.15 -3.29 11.65
C GLU A 61 6.92 -2.48 11.23
N ASN A 62 6.20 -1.91 12.19
CA ASN A 62 5.14 -0.94 11.94
C ASN A 62 5.75 0.45 11.75
N GLY A 63 5.17 1.23 10.85
CA GLY A 63 5.65 2.56 10.49
C GLY A 63 4.52 3.57 10.32
N PRO A 64 4.83 4.87 10.26
CA PRO A 64 3.84 5.91 9.99
C PRO A 64 3.30 5.82 8.55
N ILE A 65 2.08 6.32 8.35
CA ILE A 65 1.47 6.50 7.03
C ILE A 65 2.25 7.57 6.28
N VAL A 66 2.49 7.33 4.98
CA VAL A 66 3.14 8.28 4.07
C VAL A 66 2.34 8.59 2.82
N ALA A 67 1.30 7.81 2.52
CA ALA A 67 0.32 8.15 1.48
C ALA A 67 -1.00 7.38 1.69
N PHE A 68 -2.12 7.98 1.26
CA PHE A 68 -3.44 7.37 1.28
C PHE A 68 -3.76 6.74 -0.09
N LEU A 69 -4.32 5.53 -0.08
CA LEU A 69 -4.74 4.81 -1.28
C LEU A 69 -6.27 4.67 -1.37
N PHE A 70 -6.95 4.57 -0.23
CA PHE A 70 -8.40 4.46 -0.15
C PHE A 70 -8.90 5.01 1.17
N GLY A 71 -10.12 5.57 1.15
CA GLY A 71 -10.82 6.00 2.35
C GLY A 71 -10.27 7.27 2.99
N PRO A 72 -10.64 7.55 4.24
CA PRO A 72 -11.52 6.73 5.10
C PRO A 72 -12.98 6.71 4.60
N VAL A 73 -13.70 5.61 4.85
CA VAL A 73 -15.15 5.49 4.62
C VAL A 73 -15.88 4.92 5.85
N ASP A 74 -17.06 5.47 6.15
CA ASP A 74 -17.95 5.00 7.22
C ASP A 74 -19.42 5.13 6.75
N PRO A 75 -20.20 4.04 6.67
CA PRO A 75 -19.83 2.66 6.99
C PRO A 75 -18.80 2.07 6.00
N GLY A 76 -17.97 1.16 6.51
CA GLY A 76 -17.04 0.37 5.69
C GLY A 76 -17.76 -0.45 4.60
N ILE A 77 -17.07 -0.72 3.51
CA ILE A 77 -17.63 -1.44 2.36
C ILE A 77 -17.21 -2.92 2.36
N THR A 78 -18.13 -3.84 2.09
CA THR A 78 -17.81 -5.27 1.97
C THR A 78 -17.58 -5.63 0.51
N VAL A 79 -16.46 -6.30 0.21
CA VAL A 79 -16.05 -6.65 -1.15
C VAL A 79 -15.59 -8.11 -1.25
N THR A 80 -16.20 -8.88 -2.15
CA THR A 80 -15.67 -10.20 -2.54
C THR A 80 -14.37 -10.04 -3.33
N GLN A 81 -14.37 -9.10 -4.28
CA GLN A 81 -13.21 -8.64 -5.03
C GLN A 81 -13.40 -7.15 -5.33
N GLY A 82 -12.39 -6.34 -5.01
CA GLY A 82 -12.38 -4.90 -5.19
C GLY A 82 -11.11 -4.44 -5.88
N THR A 83 -11.18 -3.30 -6.57
CA THR A 83 -10.00 -2.64 -7.14
C THR A 83 -10.05 -1.16 -6.87
N VAL A 84 -8.98 -0.64 -6.26
CA VAL A 84 -8.74 0.77 -6.04
C VAL A 84 -7.59 1.20 -6.96
N GLN A 85 -7.77 2.33 -7.64
CA GLN A 85 -6.77 2.88 -8.55
C GLN A 85 -6.65 4.38 -8.34
N GLY A 86 -5.44 4.89 -8.52
CA GLY A 86 -5.18 6.31 -8.45
C GLY A 86 -3.76 6.63 -8.88
N THR A 87 -3.39 7.89 -8.71
CA THR A 87 -2.03 8.36 -8.91
C THR A 87 -1.62 9.14 -7.68
N LEU A 88 -0.42 8.88 -7.17
CA LEU A 88 0.22 9.67 -6.12
C LEU A 88 1.26 10.58 -6.73
N SER A 89 1.41 11.76 -6.17
CA SER A 89 2.40 12.78 -6.48
C SER A 89 2.99 13.32 -5.19
N GLN A 90 3.87 14.32 -5.28
CA GLN A 90 4.45 14.98 -4.11
C GLN A 90 3.38 15.53 -3.15
N SER A 91 2.29 16.10 -3.66
CA SER A 91 1.25 16.71 -2.82
C SER A 91 0.43 15.68 -2.03
N ASP A 92 0.54 14.39 -2.38
CA ASP A 92 -0.17 13.30 -1.70
C ASP A 92 0.66 12.67 -0.57
N LEU A 93 1.92 13.12 -0.40
CA LEU A 93 2.78 12.65 0.67
C LEU A 93 2.37 13.28 2.01
N VAL A 94 2.32 12.45 3.03
CA VAL A 94 1.95 12.83 4.39
C VAL A 94 2.96 12.30 5.41
N GLY A 95 2.81 12.72 6.67
CA GLY A 95 3.62 12.20 7.77
C GLY A 95 5.11 12.53 7.56
N PRO A 96 6.05 11.60 7.79
CA PRO A 96 7.48 11.90 7.66
C PRO A 96 7.95 12.25 6.25
N LEU A 97 7.13 12.03 5.22
CA LEU A 97 7.46 12.41 3.85
C LEU A 97 6.69 13.64 3.37
N GLU A 98 5.90 14.28 4.24
CA GLU A 98 5.19 15.50 3.91
C GLU A 98 6.17 16.63 3.55
N GLY A 99 5.97 17.26 2.40
CA GLY A 99 6.85 18.32 1.89
C GLY A 99 8.18 17.84 1.31
N GLU A 100 8.54 16.56 1.47
CA GLU A 100 9.73 15.98 0.84
C GLU A 100 9.54 15.84 -0.68
N PRO A 101 10.63 15.78 -1.47
CA PRO A 101 10.54 15.45 -2.89
C PRO A 101 9.93 14.05 -3.10
N PHE A 102 9.15 13.87 -4.17
CA PHE A 102 8.55 12.55 -4.48
C PHE A 102 9.59 11.43 -4.66
N SER A 103 10.80 11.79 -5.07
CA SER A 103 11.94 10.88 -5.16
C SER A 103 12.31 10.22 -3.82
N GLU A 104 11.96 10.82 -2.68
CA GLU A 104 12.20 10.21 -1.37
C GLU A 104 11.28 8.99 -1.14
N LEU A 105 10.00 9.08 -1.49
CA LEU A 105 9.11 7.91 -1.48
C LEU A 105 9.65 6.79 -2.38
N VAL A 106 10.11 7.15 -3.57
CA VAL A 106 10.70 6.20 -4.52
C VAL A 106 11.94 5.53 -3.93
N ARG A 107 12.83 6.32 -3.30
CA ARG A 107 14.04 5.79 -2.64
C ARG A 107 13.70 4.80 -1.52
N GLN A 108 12.66 5.09 -0.74
CA GLN A 108 12.22 4.20 0.35
C GLN A 108 11.59 2.92 -0.20
N MET A 109 10.84 2.99 -1.30
CA MET A 109 10.35 1.80 -2.01
C MET A 109 11.49 0.94 -2.55
N GLU A 110 12.53 1.56 -3.13
CA GLU A 110 13.71 0.85 -3.63
C GLU A 110 14.53 0.21 -2.51
N ALA A 111 14.60 0.87 -1.35
CA ALA A 111 15.25 0.35 -0.15
C ALA A 111 14.44 -0.77 0.54
N GLY A 112 13.20 -1.03 0.12
CA GLY A 112 12.31 -2.00 0.76
C GLY A 112 11.81 -1.54 2.12
N ASN A 113 11.71 -0.22 2.35
CA ASN A 113 11.27 0.40 3.59
C ASN A 113 9.80 0.84 3.55
N THR A 114 9.01 0.36 2.60
CA THR A 114 7.58 0.70 2.51
C THR A 114 6.70 -0.52 2.32
N TYR A 115 5.47 -0.44 2.81
CA TYR A 115 4.47 -1.49 2.69
C TYR A 115 3.10 -0.90 2.41
N VAL A 116 2.24 -1.67 1.73
CA VAL A 116 0.83 -1.38 1.61
C VAL A 116 0.10 -2.06 2.77
N ASN A 117 -0.85 -1.36 3.38
CA ASN A 117 -1.69 -1.89 4.44
C ASN A 117 -3.16 -1.56 4.17
N VAL A 118 -4.05 -2.47 4.52
CA VAL A 118 -5.50 -2.38 4.30
C VAL A 118 -6.20 -2.64 5.62
N HIS A 119 -7.14 -1.76 5.96
CA HIS A 119 -7.82 -1.77 7.25
C HIS A 119 -9.30 -2.06 7.06
N THR A 120 -9.87 -2.79 8.01
CA THR A 120 -11.31 -3.01 8.10
C THR A 120 -11.81 -2.58 9.47
N ARG A 121 -13.13 -2.50 9.62
CA ARG A 121 -13.73 -2.23 10.93
C ARG A 121 -13.35 -3.26 12.00
N GLN A 122 -13.13 -4.52 11.60
CA GLN A 122 -12.72 -5.61 12.48
C GLN A 122 -11.24 -5.53 12.85
N HIS A 123 -10.41 -5.04 11.92
CA HIS A 123 -8.98 -4.94 12.08
C HIS A 123 -8.51 -3.49 11.80
N PRO A 124 -8.79 -2.55 12.72
CA PRO A 124 -8.48 -1.13 12.52
C PRO A 124 -6.97 -0.87 12.45
N ALA A 125 -6.14 -1.72 13.07
CA ALA A 125 -4.69 -1.62 12.96
C ALA A 125 -4.12 -2.15 11.63
N GLY A 126 -4.93 -2.89 10.85
CA GLY A 126 -4.52 -3.57 9.61
C GLY A 126 -5.08 -4.99 9.56
N GLU A 127 -5.70 -5.38 8.44
CA GLU A 127 -6.15 -6.76 8.16
C GLU A 127 -5.18 -7.51 7.23
N ILE A 128 -4.68 -6.84 6.19
CA ILE A 128 -3.71 -7.40 5.25
C ILE A 128 -2.62 -6.39 4.90
N ARG A 129 -1.37 -6.88 4.85
CA ARG A 129 -0.16 -6.08 4.61
C ARG A 129 0.72 -6.75 3.58
N GLY A 130 1.45 -5.94 2.81
CA GLY A 130 2.44 -6.43 1.86
C GLY A 130 3.61 -5.47 1.71
N GLN A 131 4.84 -5.95 1.92
CA GLN A 131 6.04 -5.15 1.68
C GLN A 131 6.17 -4.82 0.19
N ILE A 132 6.40 -3.55 -0.12
CA ILE A 132 6.63 -3.09 -1.49
C ILE A 132 8.04 -3.50 -1.91
N SER A 133 8.16 -4.11 -3.08
CA SER A 133 9.43 -4.50 -3.67
C SER A 133 9.44 -4.27 -5.18
N ARG A 134 10.64 -4.13 -5.75
CA ARG A 134 10.79 -3.92 -7.19
C ARG A 134 10.39 -5.19 -7.96
N GLN A 135 9.54 -5.05 -8.96
CA GLN A 135 9.18 -6.17 -9.83
C GLN A 135 10.42 -6.60 -10.63
N LYS A 136 10.92 -7.81 -10.36
CA LYS A 136 11.96 -8.41 -11.19
C LYS A 136 11.30 -8.88 -12.48
N ARG A 137 11.81 -8.41 -13.63
CA ARG A 137 11.47 -9.03 -14.91
C ARG A 137 11.92 -10.48 -14.85
N VAL A 138 10.99 -11.42 -14.95
CA VAL A 138 11.30 -12.77 -15.42
C VAL A 138 11.54 -12.61 -16.92
N GLY A 139 12.78 -12.83 -17.34
CA GLY A 139 13.18 -12.80 -18.74
C GLY A 139 12.65 -13.98 -19.52
#